data_AF-R9BWM4-F1
#
_entry.id   AF-R9BWM4-F1
#
_cell.length_a   1.000
_cell.length_b   1.000
_cell.length_c   1.000
_cell.angle_alpha   90.00
_cell.angle_beta   90.00
_cell.angle_gamma   90.00
#
_symmetry.space_group_name_H-M   'P 1'
#
loop_
_entity.id
_entity.type
_entity.pdbx_description
1 polymer ?
#
loop_
_entity_poly.entity_id
_entity_poly.type
_entity_poly.pdbx_seq_one_letter_code
_entity_poly.pdbx_strand_id
1 'polypeptide(L)'
;MKKWINNFYILIFCFLIFGFTYYSITNFTNRNNLQIENGYLDLSDVNLDKNVFCIEGNWEFYYDKLLYTEDFIDNVENYPKEYIRLPGNWNRYKDKNNNKFPSEGKATYRIKIKVNESQRDIGININNIWGKSKIIIKSASDFIEERDFSNSVVRMKLFHIDEKEFEILIQLENSDSLKSGILKSIYIGSEKSITNFRDKYMLIDISCIISLIMLSLYFFTKIYQKNELVLNLSLGVYSISAALFLAMNDEMLITKIFTNLSMEKYLI
;
A
#
# COMPACT_ATOMS: atom_id res chain seq x y z
N MET A 1 -32.74 -26.03 -22.16
CA MET A 1 -31.46 -25.93 -22.89
C MET A 1 -30.97 -24.50 -23.14
N LYS A 2 -31.71 -23.63 -23.87
CA LYS A 2 -31.26 -22.23 -24.17
C LYS A 2 -30.84 -21.40 -22.94
N LYS A 3 -31.54 -21.50 -21.79
CA LYS A 3 -31.17 -20.80 -20.55
C LYS A 3 -29.84 -21.27 -19.93
N TRP A 4 -29.51 -22.55 -20.07
CA TRP A 4 -28.26 -23.11 -19.55
C TRP A 4 -27.06 -22.66 -20.39
N ILE A 5 -27.25 -22.57 -21.71
CA ILE A 5 -26.26 -22.09 -22.66
C ILE A 5 -25.92 -20.62 -22.41
N ASN A 6 -26.91 -19.74 -22.17
CA ASN A 6 -26.63 -18.33 -21.83
C ASN A 6 -25.88 -18.18 -20.50
N ASN A 7 -26.23 -18.96 -19.48
CA ASN A 7 -25.54 -18.93 -18.19
C ASN A 7 -24.07 -19.41 -18.31
N PHE A 8 -23.81 -20.37 -19.20
CA PHE A 8 -22.48 -20.89 -19.46
C PHE A 8 -21.58 -19.84 -20.13
N TYR A 9 -22.10 -19.08 -21.09
CA TYR A 9 -21.34 -17.99 -21.72
C TYR A 9 -20.99 -16.86 -20.75
N ILE A 10 -21.89 -16.54 -19.81
CA ILE A 10 -21.63 -15.53 -18.76
C ILE A 10 -20.47 -15.99 -17.85
N LEU A 11 -20.47 -17.25 -17.43
CA LEU A 11 -19.38 -17.81 -16.61
C LEU A 11 -18.04 -17.82 -17.33
N ILE A 12 -18.02 -18.21 -18.61
CA ILE A 12 -16.81 -18.16 -19.44
C ILE A 12 -16.29 -16.74 -19.59
N PHE A 13 -17.18 -15.77 -19.83
CA PHE A 13 -16.79 -14.37 -19.95
C PHE A 13 -16.19 -13.82 -18.65
N CYS A 14 -16.78 -14.12 -17.49
CA CYS A 14 -16.21 -13.77 -16.19
C CYS A 14 -14.85 -14.44 -15.95
N PHE A 15 -14.67 -15.70 -16.35
CA PHE A 15 -13.40 -16.43 -16.21
C PHE A 15 -12.30 -15.85 -17.11
N LEU A 16 -12.64 -15.44 -18.34
CA LEU A 16 -11.71 -14.78 -19.25
C LEU A 16 -11.29 -13.40 -18.75
N ILE A 17 -12.22 -12.62 -18.18
CA ILE A 17 -11.90 -11.35 -17.53
C ILE A 17 -10.94 -11.59 -16.35
N PHE A 18 -11.23 -12.57 -15.50
CA PHE A 18 -10.38 -12.90 -14.36
C PHE A 18 -8.99 -13.40 -14.79
N GLY A 19 -8.91 -14.22 -15.83
CA GLY A 19 -7.64 -14.67 -16.40
C GLY A 19 -6.82 -13.53 -16.99
N PHE A 20 -7.48 -12.59 -17.68
CA PHE A 20 -6.84 -11.41 -18.26
C PHE A 20 -6.34 -10.43 -17.20
N THR A 21 -7.10 -10.21 -16.12
CA THR A 21 -6.66 -9.37 -14.99
C THR A 21 -5.50 -10.03 -14.25
N TYR A 22 -5.57 -11.33 -13.98
CA TYR A 22 -4.48 -12.08 -13.34
C TYR A 22 -3.18 -12.02 -14.15
N TYR A 23 -3.24 -12.28 -15.46
CA TYR A 23 -2.10 -12.20 -16.37
C TYR A 23 -1.49 -10.78 -16.42
N SER A 24 -2.36 -9.75 -16.40
CA SER A 24 -1.92 -8.36 -16.41
C SER A 24 -1.19 -7.97 -15.11
N ILE A 25 -1.64 -8.50 -13.97
CA ILE A 25 -1.01 -8.27 -12.65
C ILE A 25 0.38 -8.93 -12.61
N THR A 26 0.50 -10.19 -13.03
CA THR A 26 1.76 -10.95 -12.92
C THR A 26 2.88 -10.37 -13.77
N ASN A 27 2.55 -9.78 -14.93
CA ASN A 27 3.54 -9.18 -15.82
C ASN A 27 3.96 -7.76 -15.42
N PHE A 28 3.24 -7.12 -14.51
CA PHE A 28 3.49 -5.72 -14.17
C PHE A 28 4.38 -5.55 -12.94
N THR A 29 4.40 -6.52 -12.03
CA THR A 29 5.37 -6.52 -10.93
C THR A 29 6.72 -7.02 -11.42
N ASN A 30 7.49 -6.16 -12.07
CA ASN A 30 8.93 -6.38 -12.20
C ASN A 30 9.53 -6.28 -10.79
N ARG A 31 9.59 -7.41 -10.09
CA ARG A 31 10.38 -7.54 -8.86
C ARG A 31 11.84 -7.57 -9.24
N ASN A 32 12.36 -6.44 -9.69
CA ASN A 32 13.80 -6.26 -9.75
C ASN A 32 14.28 -6.34 -8.29
N ASN A 33 15.10 -7.35 -8.00
CA ASN A 33 15.66 -7.63 -6.67
C ASN A 33 16.69 -6.56 -6.29
N LEU A 34 16.26 -5.31 -6.18
CA LEU A 34 17.06 -4.28 -5.53
C LEU A 34 17.04 -4.59 -4.04
N GLN A 35 18.22 -4.93 -3.51
CA GLN A 35 18.35 -5.25 -2.10
C GLN A 35 18.59 -3.97 -1.32
N ILE A 36 17.77 -3.76 -0.28
CA ILE A 36 18.05 -2.74 0.73
C ILE A 36 19.07 -3.32 1.69
N GLU A 37 20.27 -2.76 1.67
CA GLU A 37 21.35 -3.14 2.59
C GLU A 37 21.45 -2.10 3.70
N ASN A 38 21.24 -2.53 4.94
CA ASN A 38 21.45 -1.70 6.13
C ASN A 38 20.71 -0.35 6.12
N GLY A 39 19.49 -0.30 5.55
CA GLY A 39 18.68 0.92 5.44
C GLY A 39 19.10 1.86 4.30
N TYR A 40 19.87 1.37 3.34
CA TYR A 40 20.27 2.11 2.14
C TYR A 40 19.77 1.40 0.87
N LEU A 41 19.27 2.18 -0.08
CA LEU A 41 18.81 1.71 -1.38
C LEU A 41 19.44 2.54 -2.50
N ASP A 42 20.23 1.91 -3.36
CA ASP A 42 20.80 2.56 -4.54
C ASP A 42 19.91 2.32 -5.78
N LEU A 43 19.36 3.41 -6.33
CA LEU A 43 18.56 3.46 -7.55
C LEU A 43 19.27 4.17 -8.70
N SER A 44 20.57 4.48 -8.57
CA SER A 44 21.33 5.27 -9.56
C SER A 44 21.37 4.60 -10.95
N ASP A 45 21.40 3.27 -10.97
CA ASP A 45 21.56 2.45 -12.19
C ASP A 45 20.22 2.04 -12.82
N VAL A 46 19.08 2.40 -12.20
CA VAL A 46 17.77 2.01 -12.69
C VAL A 46 17.01 3.16 -13.34
N ASN A 47 16.07 2.82 -14.23
CA ASN A 47 15.22 3.78 -14.90
C ASN A 47 13.86 3.88 -14.19
N LEU A 48 13.66 4.95 -13.40
CA LEU A 48 12.43 5.24 -12.66
C LEU A 48 11.26 5.68 -13.55
N ASP A 49 11.50 6.13 -14.80
CA ASP A 49 10.43 6.50 -15.74
C ASP A 49 9.73 5.30 -16.37
N LYS A 50 10.46 4.19 -16.51
CA LYS A 50 9.95 2.97 -17.14
C LYS A 50 9.38 2.00 -16.13
N ASN A 51 9.94 1.95 -14.92
CA ASN A 51 9.63 0.94 -13.93
C ASN A 51 9.29 1.57 -12.59
N VAL A 52 8.45 0.88 -11.84
CA VAL A 52 8.20 1.14 -10.43
C VAL A 52 8.90 0.04 -9.63
N PHE A 53 9.62 0.45 -8.59
CA PHE A 53 10.40 -0.43 -7.75
C PHE A 53 9.77 -0.58 -6.39
N CYS A 54 9.90 -1.76 -5.80
CA CYS A 54 9.38 -2.06 -4.48
C CYS A 54 10.48 -1.83 -3.44
N ILE A 55 10.22 -0.97 -2.45
CA ILE A 55 11.16 -0.67 -1.37
C ILE A 55 10.95 -1.71 -0.25
N GLU A 56 11.27 -2.97 -0.55
CA GLU A 56 11.20 -4.09 0.39
C GLU A 56 12.58 -4.48 0.90
N GLY A 57 12.69 -4.72 2.20
CA GLY A 57 13.98 -5.06 2.81
C GLY A 57 14.14 -4.46 4.19
N ASN A 58 15.38 -4.36 4.64
CA ASN A 58 15.72 -4.00 6.00
C ASN A 58 15.82 -2.49 6.16
N TRP A 59 14.86 -1.91 6.87
CA TRP A 59 14.84 -0.48 7.22
C TRP A 59 15.45 -0.26 8.59
N GLU A 60 16.02 0.92 8.82
CA GLU A 60 16.40 1.33 10.17
C GLU A 60 15.13 1.53 11.00
N PHE A 61 15.14 1.01 12.22
CA PHE A 61 13.99 1.00 13.12
C PHE A 61 14.38 1.50 14.50
N TYR A 62 13.57 2.42 15.00
CA TYR A 62 13.73 3.07 16.29
C TYR A 62 12.42 2.95 17.06
N TYR A 63 12.35 1.98 17.97
CA TYR A 63 11.16 1.74 18.79
C TYR A 63 11.02 2.77 19.91
N ASP A 64 9.78 3.14 20.23
CA ASP A 64 9.36 4.14 21.22
C ASP A 64 9.95 5.56 21.01
N LYS A 65 10.33 5.86 19.76
CA LYS A 65 10.90 7.15 19.37
C LYS A 65 10.22 7.67 18.11
N LEU A 66 9.83 8.94 18.14
CA LEU A 66 9.38 9.71 16.99
C LEU A 66 10.50 10.69 16.65
N LEU A 67 11.40 10.25 15.77
CA LEU A 67 12.63 10.97 15.43
C LEU A 67 12.43 11.78 14.15
N TYR A 68 13.00 12.98 14.14
CA TYR A 68 13.10 13.85 12.98
C TYR A 68 14.50 13.77 12.37
N THR A 69 14.69 14.29 11.15
CA THR A 69 16.01 14.29 10.51
C THR A 69 17.06 14.99 11.37
N GLU A 70 16.68 16.07 12.06
CA GLU A 70 17.55 16.85 12.93
C GLU A 70 18.12 16.01 14.09
N ASP A 71 17.34 15.05 14.61
CA ASP A 71 17.78 14.15 15.68
C ASP A 71 18.96 13.25 15.23
N PHE A 72 19.12 13.06 13.92
CA PHE A 72 20.23 12.31 13.31
C PHE A 72 21.40 13.20 12.89
N ILE A 73 21.35 14.51 13.06
CA ILE A 73 22.52 15.37 12.79
C ILE A 73 23.40 15.44 14.03
N ASP A 74 22.79 15.56 15.21
CA ASP A 74 23.50 15.79 16.47
C ASP A 74 23.76 14.52 17.29
N ASN A 75 23.06 13.40 17.02
CA ASN A 75 23.01 12.25 17.95
C ASN A 75 22.81 10.86 17.28
N VAL A 76 23.37 10.62 16.08
CA VAL A 76 23.22 9.35 15.33
C VAL A 76 23.47 8.10 16.18
N GLU A 77 24.40 8.15 17.13
CA GLU A 77 24.83 6.99 17.94
C GLU A 77 24.00 6.76 19.22
N ASN A 78 23.13 7.70 19.62
CA ASN A 78 22.44 7.63 20.92
C ASN A 78 21.14 6.82 20.91
N TYR A 79 20.60 6.48 19.74
CA TYR A 79 19.35 5.72 19.64
C TYR A 79 19.65 4.24 19.33
N PRO A 80 19.12 3.28 20.12
CA PRO A 80 19.28 1.87 19.82
C PRO A 80 18.61 1.56 18.48
N LYS A 81 19.44 1.41 17.45
CA LYS A 81 19.02 1.10 16.09
C LYS A 81 18.85 -0.40 15.93
N GLU A 82 17.73 -0.79 15.33
CA GLU A 82 17.49 -2.13 14.83
C GLU A 82 17.19 -2.11 13.34
N TYR A 83 17.23 -3.29 12.73
CA TYR A 83 16.86 -3.46 11.33
C TYR A 83 15.67 -4.39 11.24
N ILE A 84 14.55 -3.86 10.72
CA ILE A 84 13.36 -4.67 10.51
C ILE A 84 12.99 -4.72 9.04
N ARG A 85 12.57 -5.90 8.60
CA ARG A 85 12.16 -6.13 7.23
C ARG A 85 10.74 -5.62 7.00
N LEU A 86 10.57 -4.77 6.00
CA LEU A 86 9.29 -4.32 5.48
C LEU A 86 8.94 -5.02 4.15
N PRO A 87 7.64 -5.26 3.89
CA PRO A 87 6.51 -5.09 4.81
C PRO A 87 6.48 -6.16 5.93
N GLY A 88 5.98 -5.80 7.12
CA GLY A 88 5.90 -6.73 8.24
C GLY A 88 5.48 -6.08 9.56
N ASN A 89 5.05 -6.93 10.52
CA ASN A 89 4.73 -6.46 11.86
C ASN A 89 6.01 -6.30 12.70
N TRP A 90 6.17 -5.16 13.39
CA TRP A 90 7.31 -4.97 14.30
C TRP A 90 7.25 -5.90 15.53
N ASN A 91 6.06 -6.35 15.94
CA ASN A 91 5.88 -7.24 17.10
C ASN A 91 6.49 -8.65 16.94
N ARG A 92 6.99 -8.98 15.74
CA ARG A 92 7.75 -10.21 15.47
C ARG A 92 9.22 -10.09 15.83
N TYR A 93 9.72 -8.86 15.96
CA TYR A 93 11.09 -8.56 16.32
C TYR A 93 11.23 -8.44 17.83
N LYS A 94 12.47 -8.51 18.29
CA LYS A 94 12.82 -8.50 19.70
C LYS A 94 13.89 -7.45 19.96
N ASP A 95 13.77 -6.81 21.11
CA ASP A 95 14.77 -5.86 21.59
C ASP A 95 16.10 -6.55 21.95
N LYS A 96 17.10 -5.74 22.31
CA LYS A 96 18.41 -6.22 22.80
C LYS A 96 18.32 -7.13 24.04
N ASN A 97 17.22 -7.06 24.79
CA ASN A 97 16.96 -7.88 25.98
C ASN A 97 16.12 -9.14 25.66
N ASN A 98 15.91 -9.45 24.36
CA ASN A 98 15.16 -10.61 23.87
C ASN A 98 13.65 -10.56 24.18
N ASN A 99 13.11 -9.39 24.50
CA ASN A 99 11.67 -9.14 24.66
C ASN A 99 11.05 -8.76 23.32
N LYS A 100 9.86 -9.27 23.01
CA LYS A 100 9.13 -8.86 21.80
C LYS A 100 8.67 -7.42 21.94
N PHE A 101 8.73 -6.66 20.85
CA PHE A 101 8.05 -5.37 20.80
C PHE A 101 6.53 -5.58 20.97
N PRO A 102 5.87 -4.80 21.83
CA PRO A 102 4.42 -4.85 21.92
C PRO A 102 3.80 -4.29 20.63
N SER A 103 2.56 -4.69 20.34
CA SER A 103 1.82 -4.19 19.18
C SER A 103 1.55 -2.70 19.27
N GLU A 104 1.29 -2.23 20.48
CA GLU A 104 1.06 -0.82 20.80
C GLU A 104 2.39 -0.08 21.00
N GLY A 105 2.35 1.21 20.72
CA GLY A 105 3.48 2.10 20.86
C GLY A 105 3.76 2.89 19.59
N LYS A 106 4.90 3.57 19.60
CA LYS A 106 5.34 4.44 18.51
C LYS A 106 6.71 4.02 18.00
N ALA A 107 6.98 4.25 16.73
CA ALA A 107 8.27 3.94 16.15
C ALA A 107 8.59 4.85 14.96
N THR A 108 9.88 4.99 14.68
CA THR A 108 10.37 5.65 13.46
C THR A 108 11.08 4.63 12.58
N TYR A 109 10.69 4.61 11.31
CA TYR A 109 11.36 3.89 10.23
C TYR A 109 12.19 4.87 9.43
N ARG A 110 13.41 4.49 9.04
CA ARG A 110 14.26 5.31 8.19
C ARG A 110 14.90 4.49 7.08
N ILE A 111 14.95 5.09 5.89
CA ILE A 111 15.71 4.60 4.75
C ILE A 111 16.38 5.78 4.04
N LYS A 112 17.59 5.55 3.54
CA LYS A 112 18.31 6.45 2.65
C LYS A 112 18.25 5.90 1.24
N ILE A 113 17.95 6.76 0.28
CA ILE A 113 17.80 6.39 -1.11
C ILE A 113 18.70 7.29 -1.96
N LYS A 114 19.42 6.67 -2.89
CA LYS A 114 20.22 7.36 -3.90
C LYS A 114 19.61 7.19 -5.28
N VAL A 115 19.54 8.26 -6.05
CA VAL A 115 18.94 8.33 -7.39
C VAL A 115 19.89 9.01 -8.37
N ASN A 116 19.61 8.82 -9.66
CA ASN A 116 20.36 9.46 -10.74
C ASN A 116 19.98 10.95 -10.87
N GLU A 117 20.91 11.81 -11.30
CA GLU A 117 20.68 13.25 -11.52
C GLU A 117 19.55 13.56 -12.51
N SER A 118 19.27 12.61 -13.42
CA SER A 118 18.20 12.72 -14.42
C SER A 118 16.81 12.41 -13.86
N GLN A 119 16.69 11.97 -12.61
CA GLN A 119 15.45 11.48 -12.01
C GLN A 119 15.09 12.28 -10.75
N ARG A 120 14.74 13.55 -10.95
CA ARG A 120 14.46 14.47 -9.85
C ARG A 120 13.00 14.50 -9.41
N ASP A 121 12.07 14.23 -10.32
CA ASP A 121 10.63 14.14 -10.02
C ASP A 121 10.27 12.73 -9.59
N ILE A 122 10.22 12.53 -8.27
CA ILE A 122 10.05 11.22 -7.67
C ILE A 122 8.67 11.09 -7.05
N GLY A 123 8.12 9.91 -7.22
CA GLY A 123 6.84 9.50 -6.72
C GLY A 123 6.96 8.28 -5.82
N ILE A 124 6.41 8.36 -4.61
CA ILE A 124 6.30 7.23 -3.69
C ILE A 124 4.83 6.90 -3.47
N ASN A 125 4.49 5.64 -3.65
CA ASN A 125 3.20 5.08 -3.26
C ASN A 125 3.39 4.29 -1.96
N ILE A 126 2.76 4.77 -0.89
CA ILE A 126 2.69 4.11 0.41
C ILE A 126 1.23 3.76 0.62
N ASN A 127 0.91 2.47 0.63
CA ASN A 127 -0.46 2.02 0.80
C ASN A 127 -0.79 1.77 2.28
N ASN A 128 -1.88 2.39 2.76
CA ASN A 128 -2.58 2.09 4.01
C ASN A 128 -1.68 1.70 5.19
N ILE A 129 -1.06 2.70 5.83
CA ILE A 129 -0.42 2.52 7.13
C ILE A 129 -1.52 2.55 8.20
N TRP A 130 -1.63 1.51 9.02
CA TRP A 130 -2.57 1.47 10.14
C TRP A 130 -2.04 2.24 11.33
N GLY A 131 -2.83 3.17 11.85
CA GLY A 131 -2.46 4.07 12.95
C GLY A 131 -2.22 5.50 12.48
N LYS A 132 -1.69 6.33 13.37
CA LYS A 132 -1.28 7.70 13.06
C LYS A 132 0.11 7.65 12.46
N SER A 133 0.27 8.18 11.25
CA SER A 133 1.56 8.14 10.56
C SER A 133 1.97 9.54 10.11
N LYS A 134 3.26 9.83 10.24
CA LYS A 134 3.85 11.05 9.69
C LYS A 134 5.00 10.63 8.78
N ILE A 135 5.02 11.22 7.59
CA ILE A 135 6.09 10.95 6.62
C ILE A 135 6.87 12.24 6.45
N ILE A 136 8.18 12.11 6.55
CA ILE A 136 9.13 13.19 6.43
C ILE A 136 10.09 12.79 5.32
N ILE A 137 10.27 13.68 4.36
CA ILE A 137 11.21 13.50 3.24
C ILE A 137 12.18 14.67 3.27
N LYS A 138 13.48 14.37 3.28
CA LYS A 138 14.53 15.39 3.37
C LYS A 138 15.73 15.03 2.49
N SER A 139 16.29 16.03 1.80
CA SER A 139 17.62 15.97 1.18
C SER A 139 18.66 16.63 2.10
N ALA A 140 19.95 16.49 1.83
CA ALA A 140 20.99 17.02 2.71
C ALA A 140 20.97 18.57 2.78
N SER A 141 20.56 19.23 1.70
CA SER A 141 20.47 20.69 1.62
C SER A 141 19.13 21.29 2.05
N ASP A 142 18.01 20.56 1.90
CA ASP A 142 16.67 21.15 2.07
C ASP A 142 15.65 20.19 2.69
N PHE A 143 14.80 20.79 3.52
CA PHE A 143 13.59 20.14 4.02
C PHE A 143 12.53 20.15 2.92
N ILE A 144 12.23 18.99 2.35
CA ILE A 144 11.35 18.90 1.18
C ILE A 144 9.88 19.00 1.61
N GLU A 145 9.40 18.11 2.50
CA GLU A 145 8.02 18.18 3.01
C GLU A 145 7.82 17.46 4.37
N GLU A 146 6.99 18.05 5.24
CA GLU A 146 6.43 17.44 6.45
C GLU A 146 4.92 17.30 6.25
N ARG A 147 4.36 16.11 6.45
CA ARG A 147 2.91 16.00 6.62
C ARG A 147 2.54 15.05 7.75
N ASP A 148 1.79 15.60 8.70
CA ASP A 148 1.05 14.85 9.70
C ASP A 148 -0.17 14.23 9.03
N PHE A 149 -0.20 12.90 8.93
CA PHE A 149 -1.40 12.17 8.54
C PHE A 149 -2.02 11.63 9.82
N SER A 150 -2.81 12.49 10.47
CA SER A 150 -3.53 12.13 11.70
C SER A 150 -4.47 10.95 11.50
N ASN A 151 -4.80 10.57 10.26
CA ASN A 151 -5.50 9.34 9.90
C ASN A 151 -5.00 8.74 8.58
N SER A 152 -4.31 7.60 8.70
CA SER A 152 -4.17 6.44 7.80
C SER A 152 -4.63 6.52 6.32
N VAL A 153 -4.27 7.54 5.55
CA VAL A 153 -4.55 7.57 4.11
C VAL A 153 -3.43 8.26 3.32
N VAL A 154 -2.19 7.83 3.52
CA VAL A 154 -1.16 8.10 2.51
C VAL A 154 -1.44 7.14 1.36
N ARG A 155 -1.38 7.65 0.11
CA ARG A 155 -1.64 6.88 -1.11
C ARG A 155 -0.61 7.14 -2.18
N MET A 156 -0.20 8.39 -2.37
CA MET A 156 0.86 8.75 -3.30
C MET A 156 1.41 10.11 -2.92
N LYS A 157 2.73 10.26 -2.98
CA LYS A 157 3.42 11.52 -2.80
C LYS A 157 4.35 11.73 -3.98
N LEU A 158 4.32 12.94 -4.50
CA LEU A 158 5.15 13.42 -5.58
C LEU A 158 5.97 14.56 -5.00
N PHE A 159 7.28 14.54 -5.23
CA PHE A 159 8.20 15.54 -4.72
C PHE A 159 9.40 15.66 -5.65
N HIS A 160 10.03 16.82 -5.62
CA HIS A 160 11.24 17.10 -6.37
C HIS A 160 12.46 16.96 -5.46
N ILE A 161 13.55 16.41 -5.99
CA ILE A 161 14.82 16.27 -5.25
C ILE A 161 15.92 16.98 -6.03
N ASP A 162 16.60 17.90 -5.37
CA ASP A 162 17.73 18.64 -5.98
C ASP A 162 19.05 17.87 -5.91
N GLU A 163 19.17 16.96 -4.94
CA GLU A 163 20.36 16.16 -4.68
C GLU A 163 20.18 14.69 -5.13
N LYS A 164 21.30 13.97 -5.21
CA LYS A 164 21.30 12.54 -5.57
C LYS A 164 20.82 11.64 -4.43
N GLU A 165 20.91 12.11 -3.19
CA GLU A 165 20.57 11.34 -2.01
C GLU A 165 19.50 12.05 -1.21
N PHE A 166 18.56 11.27 -0.70
CA PHE A 166 17.52 11.75 0.19
C PHE A 166 17.17 10.65 1.19
N GLU A 167 16.51 11.04 2.27
CA GLU A 167 16.00 10.12 3.27
C GLU A 167 14.49 10.22 3.41
N ILE A 168 13.89 9.09 3.75
CA ILE A 168 12.48 8.98 4.09
C ILE A 168 12.41 8.51 5.53
N LEU A 169 11.72 9.28 6.36
CA LEU A 169 11.30 8.83 7.68
C LEU A 169 9.80 8.60 7.71
N ILE A 170 9.42 7.46 8.27
CA ILE A 170 8.01 7.13 8.54
C ILE A 170 7.88 6.96 10.04
N GLN A 171 7.28 7.96 10.67
CA GLN A 171 6.86 7.93 12.06
C GLN A 171 5.50 7.25 12.12
N LEU A 172 5.35 6.29 13.02
CA LEU A 172 4.12 5.53 13.19
C LEU A 172 3.79 5.41 14.67
N GLU A 173 2.62 5.89 15.05
CA GLU A 173 2.04 5.74 16.38
C GLU A 173 0.80 4.84 16.29
N ASN A 174 0.88 3.71 17.00
CA ASN A 174 -0.21 2.75 17.13
C ASN A 174 -0.69 2.72 18.58
N SER A 175 -1.82 3.38 18.86
CA SER A 175 -2.40 3.40 20.20
C SER A 175 -3.26 2.18 20.50
N ASP A 176 -4.00 1.65 19.51
CA ASP A 176 -5.09 0.69 19.79
C ASP A 176 -5.23 -0.45 18.76
N SER A 177 -4.33 -0.59 17.79
CA SER A 177 -4.44 -1.64 16.77
C SER A 177 -3.71 -2.92 17.19
N LEU A 178 -4.40 -4.05 17.01
CA LEU A 178 -3.80 -5.41 17.05
C LEU A 178 -2.69 -5.60 16.00
N LYS A 179 -2.68 -4.76 14.96
CA LYS A 179 -1.74 -4.83 13.83
C LYS A 179 -0.81 -3.63 13.90
N SER A 180 0.48 -3.89 13.78
CA SER A 180 1.53 -2.94 14.13
C SER A 180 2.55 -2.84 13.00
N GLY A 181 3.04 -1.65 12.66
CA GLY A 181 4.05 -1.48 11.61
C GLY A 181 3.46 -1.35 10.20
N ILE A 182 4.36 -1.41 9.21
CA ILE A 182 4.03 -1.17 7.80
C ILE A 182 3.83 -2.51 7.09
N LEU A 183 2.59 -2.82 6.73
CA LEU A 183 2.17 -4.16 6.30
C LEU A 183 1.92 -4.30 4.80
N LYS A 184 1.99 -3.18 4.07
CA LYS A 184 1.97 -3.15 2.63
C LYS A 184 3.29 -2.63 2.11
N SER A 185 3.68 -3.13 0.95
CA SER A 185 4.91 -2.72 0.30
C SER A 185 4.83 -1.26 -0.12
N ILE A 186 5.97 -0.58 -0.04
CA ILE A 186 6.14 0.79 -0.49
C ILE A 186 6.72 0.73 -1.90
N TYR A 187 6.24 1.59 -2.80
CA TYR A 187 6.71 1.63 -4.18
C TYR A 187 7.29 3.00 -4.50
N ILE A 188 8.34 3.02 -5.32
CA ILE A 188 9.01 4.23 -5.80
C ILE A 188 9.15 4.20 -7.33
N GLY A 189 8.96 5.35 -7.95
CA GLY A 189 9.15 5.56 -9.38
C GLY A 189 9.25 7.05 -9.67
N SER A 190 9.34 7.44 -10.94
CA SER A 190 9.10 8.83 -11.29
C SER A 190 7.62 9.18 -11.15
N GLU A 191 7.31 10.48 -11.13
CA GLU A 191 5.93 10.95 -11.08
C GLU A 191 5.03 10.24 -12.12
N LYS A 192 5.52 10.12 -13.35
CA LYS A 192 4.77 9.51 -14.45
C LYS A 192 4.60 8.01 -14.25
N SER A 193 5.64 7.29 -13.84
CA SER A 193 5.56 5.84 -13.70
C SER A 193 4.71 5.43 -12.49
N ILE A 194 4.84 6.14 -11.35
CA ILE A 194 4.04 5.86 -10.16
C ILE A 194 2.56 6.16 -10.39
N THR A 195 2.25 7.24 -11.12
CA THR A 195 0.87 7.62 -11.45
C THR A 195 0.24 6.56 -12.34
N ASN A 196 0.93 6.15 -13.40
CA ASN A 196 0.47 5.07 -14.27
C ASN A 196 0.32 3.73 -13.54
N PHE A 197 1.21 3.44 -12.58
CA PHE A 197 1.12 2.27 -11.73
C PHE A 197 -0.16 2.30 -10.93
N ARG A 198 -0.42 3.39 -10.17
CA ARG A 198 -1.63 3.55 -9.38
C ARG A 198 -2.90 3.44 -10.23
N ASP A 199 -2.95 4.14 -11.36
CA ASP A 199 -4.14 4.19 -12.19
C ASP A 199 -4.47 2.80 -12.79
N LYS A 200 -3.45 2.00 -13.12
CA LYS A 200 -3.65 0.59 -13.52
C LYS A 200 -4.20 -0.28 -12.40
N TYR A 201 -3.66 -0.19 -11.20
CA TYR A 201 -4.19 -0.94 -10.05
C TYR A 201 -5.63 -0.52 -9.73
N MET A 202 -5.92 0.78 -9.82
CA MET A 202 -7.27 1.31 -9.65
C MET A 202 -8.24 0.74 -10.70
N LEU A 203 -7.83 0.63 -11.97
CA LEU A 203 -8.65 0.01 -13.01
C LEU A 203 -8.90 -1.48 -12.76
N ILE A 204 -7.89 -2.21 -12.26
CA ILE A 204 -8.01 -3.62 -11.88
C ILE A 204 -9.03 -3.76 -10.76
N ASP A 205 -8.92 -2.97 -9.69
CA ASP A 205 -9.84 -2.99 -8.56
C ASP A 205 -11.28 -2.70 -9.01
N ILE A 206 -11.48 -1.68 -9.85
CA ILE A 206 -12.79 -1.35 -10.43
C ILE A 206 -13.33 -2.54 -11.24
N SER A 207 -12.50 -3.20 -12.05
CA SER A 207 -12.93 -4.35 -12.85
C SER A 207 -13.36 -5.54 -11.97
N CYS A 208 -12.65 -5.79 -10.87
CA CYS A 208 -13.00 -6.82 -9.88
C CYS A 208 -14.31 -6.50 -9.18
N ILE A 209 -14.51 -5.24 -8.76
CA ILE A 209 -15.75 -4.77 -8.11
C ILE A 209 -16.94 -4.94 -9.06
N ILE A 210 -16.83 -4.48 -10.31
CA ILE A 210 -17.90 -4.63 -11.32
C ILE A 210 -18.22 -6.12 -11.54
N SER A 211 -17.20 -6.97 -11.60
CA SER A 211 -17.38 -8.42 -11.77
C SER A 211 -18.14 -9.05 -10.61
N LEU A 212 -17.85 -8.66 -9.37
CA LEU A 212 -18.56 -9.14 -8.17
C LEU A 212 -20.01 -8.63 -8.10
N ILE A 213 -20.25 -7.37 -8.51
CA ILE A 213 -21.61 -6.83 -8.60
C ILE A 213 -22.43 -7.59 -9.65
N MET A 214 -21.85 -7.83 -10.84
CA MET A 214 -22.49 -8.64 -11.88
C MET A 214 -22.79 -10.06 -11.41
N LEU A 215 -21.86 -10.67 -10.67
CA LEU A 215 -22.05 -11.99 -10.07
C LEU A 215 -23.20 -12.00 -9.05
N SER A 216 -23.33 -10.96 -8.23
CA SER A 216 -24.46 -10.82 -7.31
C SER A 216 -25.79 -10.71 -8.06
N LEU A 217 -25.85 -9.87 -9.10
CA LEU A 217 -27.05 -9.71 -9.92
C LEU A 217 -27.45 -11.04 -10.56
N TYR A 218 -26.48 -11.81 -11.05
CA TYR A 218 -26.70 -13.16 -11.57
C TYR A 218 -27.38 -14.07 -10.53
N PHE A 219 -26.87 -14.14 -9.31
CA PHE A 219 -27.49 -14.96 -8.26
C PHE A 219 -28.90 -14.48 -7.89
N PHE A 220 -29.14 -13.17 -7.85
CA PHE A 220 -30.47 -12.63 -7.62
C PHE A 220 -31.46 -12.99 -8.75
N THR A 221 -31.02 -13.06 -10.01
CA THR A 221 -31.90 -13.57 -11.08
C THR A 221 -32.29 -15.04 -10.90
N LYS A 222 -31.45 -15.86 -10.25
CA LYS A 222 -31.78 -17.26 -9.93
C LYS A 222 -32.77 -17.41 -8.79
N ILE A 223 -32.77 -16.48 -7.83
CA ILE A 223 -33.79 -16.42 -6.77
C ILE A 223 -35.19 -16.25 -7.39
N TYR A 224 -35.32 -15.38 -8.40
CA TYR A 224 -36.57 -15.18 -9.11
C TYR A 224 -37.06 -16.45 -9.85
N GLN A 225 -36.13 -17.32 -10.24
CA GLN A 225 -36.43 -18.61 -10.87
C GLN A 225 -36.79 -19.71 -9.85
N LYS A 226 -36.89 -19.37 -8.55
CA LYS A 226 -37.18 -20.27 -7.42
C LYS A 226 -36.24 -21.48 -7.32
N ASN A 227 -35.02 -21.36 -7.83
CA ASN A 227 -34.02 -22.42 -7.75
C ASN A 227 -33.17 -22.23 -6.49
N GLU A 228 -33.02 -23.26 -5.66
CA GLU A 228 -32.12 -23.29 -4.48
C GLU A 228 -32.01 -21.94 -3.73
N LEU A 229 -33.15 -21.44 -3.25
CA LEU A 229 -33.32 -20.04 -2.82
C LEU A 229 -32.30 -19.59 -1.77
N VAL A 230 -32.05 -20.42 -0.75
CA VAL A 230 -31.13 -20.13 0.34
C VAL A 230 -29.68 -20.00 -0.15
N LEU A 231 -29.24 -20.93 -1.02
CA LEU A 231 -27.89 -20.93 -1.57
C LEU A 231 -27.64 -19.68 -2.42
N ASN A 232 -28.54 -19.39 -3.36
CA ASN A 232 -28.39 -18.25 -4.26
C ASN A 232 -28.45 -16.90 -3.52
N LEU A 233 -29.26 -16.79 -2.46
CA LEU A 233 -29.28 -15.59 -1.62
C LEU A 233 -27.96 -15.42 -0.87
N SER A 234 -27.42 -16.48 -0.26
CA SER A 234 -26.14 -16.42 0.45
C SER A 234 -24.98 -16.00 -0.47
N LEU A 235 -24.93 -16.53 -1.70
CA LEU A 235 -23.89 -16.21 -2.68
C LEU A 235 -24.03 -14.79 -3.24
N GLY A 236 -25.25 -14.30 -3.48
CA GLY A 236 -25.49 -12.93 -3.89
C GLY A 236 -25.04 -11.91 -2.84
N VAL A 237 -25.47 -12.11 -1.58
CA VAL A 237 -25.07 -11.26 -0.46
C VAL A 237 -23.56 -11.29 -0.26
N TYR A 238 -22.94 -12.48 -0.26
CA TYR A 238 -21.48 -12.61 -0.16
C TYR A 238 -20.74 -11.84 -1.26
N SER A 239 -21.22 -11.92 -2.50
CA SER A 239 -20.61 -11.22 -3.63
C SER A 239 -20.67 -9.70 -3.47
N ILE A 240 -21.80 -9.16 -2.97
CA ILE A 240 -21.91 -7.73 -2.62
C ILE A 240 -20.99 -7.35 -1.47
N SER A 241 -20.98 -8.13 -0.39
CA SER A 241 -20.10 -7.87 0.75
C SER A 241 -18.63 -7.87 0.34
N ALA A 242 -18.22 -8.79 -0.55
CA ALA A 242 -16.89 -8.84 -1.11
C ALA A 242 -16.58 -7.61 -2.00
N ALA A 243 -17.54 -7.17 -2.83
CA ALA A 243 -17.40 -5.97 -3.65
C ALA A 243 -17.22 -4.71 -2.78
N LEU A 244 -18.03 -4.57 -1.73
CA LEU A 244 -17.92 -3.49 -0.76
C LEU A 244 -16.57 -3.54 -0.03
N PHE A 245 -16.15 -4.73 0.43
CA PHE A 245 -14.86 -4.90 1.10
C PHE A 245 -13.68 -4.51 0.21
N LEU A 246 -13.67 -4.91 -1.07
CA LEU A 246 -12.65 -4.47 -2.03
C LEU A 246 -12.68 -2.95 -2.25
N ALA A 247 -13.87 -2.37 -2.38
CA ALA A 247 -14.02 -0.93 -2.58
C ALA A 247 -13.60 -0.09 -1.36
N MET A 248 -13.59 -0.69 -0.16
CA MET A 248 -13.09 -0.08 1.07
C MET A 248 -11.59 -0.30 1.30
N ASN A 249 -10.96 -1.26 0.61
CA ASN A 249 -9.54 -1.57 0.75
C ASN A 249 -8.66 -0.78 -0.24
N ASP A 250 -7.34 -0.86 -0.02
CA ASP A 250 -6.29 -0.26 -0.87
C ASP A 250 -6.49 1.24 -1.13
N GLU A 251 -6.97 1.59 -2.33
CA GLU A 251 -7.23 2.97 -2.76
C GLU A 251 -8.50 3.58 -2.14
N MET A 252 -9.25 2.80 -1.36
CA MET A 252 -10.57 3.11 -0.80
C MET A 252 -11.43 3.86 -1.82
N LEU A 253 -11.70 3.22 -2.95
CA LEU A 253 -12.48 3.77 -4.07
C LEU A 253 -13.78 4.45 -3.61
N ILE A 254 -14.42 3.91 -2.57
CA ILE A 254 -15.61 4.51 -1.94
C ILE A 254 -15.38 5.96 -1.50
N THR A 255 -14.22 6.30 -0.95
CA THR A 255 -13.90 7.68 -0.51
C THR A 255 -13.69 8.64 -1.67
N LYS A 256 -13.28 8.14 -2.86
CA LYS A 256 -13.15 8.96 -4.08
C LYS A 256 -14.52 9.28 -4.70
N ILE A 257 -15.47 8.34 -4.59
CA ILE A 257 -16.84 8.50 -5.12
C ILE A 257 -17.70 9.32 -4.14
N PHE A 258 -17.56 9.04 -2.85
CA PHE A 258 -18.28 9.70 -1.76
C PHE A 258 -17.27 10.49 -0.93
N THR A 259 -16.96 11.71 -1.37
CA THR A 259 -16.05 12.62 -0.66
C THR A 259 -16.51 12.93 0.78
N ASN A 260 -17.82 12.86 1.03
CA ASN A 260 -18.42 13.06 2.37
C ASN A 260 -18.26 11.85 3.32
N LEU A 261 -17.88 10.67 2.80
CA LEU A 261 -17.58 9.48 3.60
C LEU A 261 -16.10 9.41 3.97
N SER A 262 -15.41 10.56 4.16
CA SER A 262 -14.03 10.53 4.63
C SER A 262 -13.97 9.77 5.95
N MET A 263 -13.41 8.55 5.89
CA MET A 263 -13.27 7.65 7.04
C MET A 263 -12.36 8.27 8.12
N GLU A 264 -11.73 9.42 7.83
CA GLU A 264 -11.05 10.30 8.78
C GLU A 264 -11.92 10.67 9.99
N LYS A 265 -13.25 10.72 9.86
CA LYS A 265 -14.14 11.05 11.00
C LYS A 265 -14.58 9.86 11.84
N TYR A 266 -14.41 8.63 11.34
CA TYR A 266 -15.09 7.45 11.89
C TYR A 266 -14.15 6.37 12.45
N LEU A 267 -12.83 6.61 12.45
CA LEU A 267 -11.81 5.76 13.10
C LEU A 267 -11.35 6.35 14.44
N ILE A 268 -12.30 6.86 15.23
CA ILE A 268 -12.10 7.24 16.64
C ILE A 268 -12.27 6.00 17.52
#